data_AF-A0A3B8Z781-F1
#
_entry.id   AF-A0A3B8Z781-F1
#
_cell.length_a   1.000
_cell.length_b   1.000
_cell.length_c   1.000
_cell.angle_alpha   90.00
_cell.angle_beta   90.00
_cell.angle_gamma   90.00
#
_symmetry.space_group_name_H-M   'P 1'
#
loop_
_entity.id
_entity.type
_entity.pdbx_description
1 polymer ?
#
loop_
_entity_poly.entity_id
_entity_poly.type
_entity_poly.pdbx_seq_one_letter_code
_entity_poly.pdbx_strand_id
1 'polypeptide(L)' 'GGVGNLQHLVDGVLEGKADAVLAASIFHFQEHSIREAKEYMASRGIEVNL' A
#
# COMPACT_ATOMS: atom_id res chain seq x y z
N GLY A 1 -7.68 8.55 -5.23
CA GLY A 1 -8.88 8.36 -4.40
C GLY A 1 -9.18 6.88 -4.31
N GLY A 2 -9.30 6.35 -3.08
CA GLY A 2 -9.67 4.96 -2.75
C GLY A 2 -8.56 3.91 -2.95
N VAL A 3 -8.02 3.35 -1.87
CA VAL A 3 -7.15 2.16 -1.93
C VAL A 3 -8.03 0.91 -1.91
N GLY A 4 -8.13 0.23 -3.05
CA GLY A 4 -8.95 -0.98 -3.22
C GLY A 4 -8.12 -2.26 -3.39
N ASN A 5 -6.82 -2.14 -3.60
CA ASN A 5 -5.88 -3.26 -3.70
C ASN A 5 -4.46 -2.76 -3.34
N LEU A 6 -3.48 -3.67 -3.25
CA LEU A 6 -2.10 -3.32 -2.94
C LEU A 6 -1.43 -2.43 -3.99
N GLN A 7 -1.81 -2.52 -5.26
CA GLN A 7 -1.25 -1.69 -6.33
C GLN A 7 -1.62 -0.21 -6.14
N HIS A 8 -2.82 0.10 -5.65
CA HIS A 8 -3.20 1.49 -5.34
C HIS A 8 -2.31 2.13 -4.25
N LEU A 9 -1.71 1.34 -3.35
CA LEU A 9 -0.71 1.85 -2.41
C LEU A 9 0.56 2.28 -3.13
N VAL A 10 1.03 1.44 -4.06
CA VAL A 10 2.23 1.68 -4.85
C VAL A 10 2.04 2.87 -5.78
N ASP A 11 0.91 2.93 -6.50
CA ASP A 11 0.60 4.01 -7.45
C ASP A 11 0.49 5.35 -6.71
N GLY A 12 -0.10 5.36 -5.51
CA GLY A 12 -0.17 6.55 -4.68
C GLY A 12 1.21 7.14 -4.35
N VAL A 13 2.20 6.29 -4.11
CA VAL A 13 3.59 6.71 -3.81
C VAL A 13 4.37 7.03 -5.08
N LEU A 14 4.38 6.14 -6.07
CA LEU A 14 5.24 6.27 -7.26
C LEU A 14 4.70 7.26 -8.29
N GLU A 15 3.41 7.17 -8.61
CA GLU A 15 2.77 8.04 -9.60
C GLU A 15 2.23 9.31 -8.95
N GLY A 16 1.56 9.15 -7.81
CA GLY A 16 0.97 10.24 -7.03
C GLY A 16 2.01 11.09 -6.28
N LYS A 17 3.25 10.59 -6.14
CA LYS A 17 4.32 11.22 -5.35
C LYS A 17 3.91 11.53 -3.92
N ALA A 18 3.00 10.72 -3.35
CA ALA A 18 2.55 10.91 -1.98
C ALA A 18 3.63 10.47 -0.99
N ASP A 19 3.86 11.29 0.04
CA ASP A 19 4.74 10.94 1.15
C ASP A 19 4.14 9.83 2.04
N ALA A 20 2.81 9.67 2.01
CA ALA A 20 2.09 8.64 2.75
C ALA A 20 0.81 8.22 2.02
N VAL A 21 0.47 6.93 2.14
CA VAL A 21 -0.78 6.35 1.65
C VAL A 21 -1.56 5.73 2.81
N LEU A 22 -2.88 5.91 2.80
CA LEU A 22 -3.79 5.36 3.80
C LEU A 22 -4.79 4.43 3.13
N ALA A 23 -4.94 3.23 3.68
CA ALA A 23 -5.93 2.25 3.25
C ALA A 23 -6.71 1.74 4.46
N ALA A 24 -8.02 1.62 4.31
CA ALA A 24 -8.90 1.12 5.37
C ALA A 24 -9.61 -0.16 4.93
N SER A 25 -10.32 -0.12 3.80
CA SER A 25 -11.14 -1.24 3.29
C SER A 25 -10.36 -2.56 3.16
N ILE A 26 -9.20 -2.55 2.51
CA ILE A 26 -8.40 -3.76 2.27
C ILE A 26 -7.89 -4.44 3.55
N PHE A 27 -7.80 -3.69 4.66
CA PHE A 27 -7.38 -4.21 5.97
C PHE A 27 -8.57 -4.55 6.87
N HIS A 28 -9.66 -3.79 6.79
CA HIS A 28 -10.87 -4.04 7.59
C HIS A 28 -11.56 -5.35 7.20
N PHE A 29 -11.54 -5.70 5.91
CA PHE A 29 -12.13 -6.95 5.41
C PHE A 29 -11.15 -8.13 5.40
N GLN A 30 -9.95 -7.95 5.96
CA GLN A 30 -8.88 -8.96 6.00
C GLN A 30 -8.51 -9.56 4.62
N GLU A 31 -8.72 -8.80 3.55
CA GLU A 31 -8.32 -9.21 2.20
C GLU A 31 -6.79 -9.26 2.06
N HIS A 32 -6.10 -8.36 2.75
CA HIS A 32 -4.65 -8.35 2.89
C HIS A 32 -4.24 -7.97 4.32
N SER A 33 -3.12 -8.50 4.77
CA SER A 33 -2.48 -8.09 6.01
C SER A 33 -1.58 -6.86 5.81
N ILE A 34 -1.27 -6.16 6.91
CA ILE A 34 -0.29 -5.06 6.90
C ILE A 34 1.08 -5.56 6.42
N ARG A 35 1.45 -6.78 6.79
CA ARG A 35 2.72 -7.38 6.38
C ARG A 35 2.79 -7.59 4.87
N GLU A 36 1.76 -8.20 4.27
CA GLU A 36 1.69 -8.40 2.82
C GLU A 36 1.74 -7.07 2.06
N ALA A 37 1.07 -6.04 2.58
CA ALA A 37 1.12 -4.71 1.97
C ALA A 37 2.53 -4.11 2.00
N LYS A 38 3.23 -4.20 3.15
CA LYS A 38 4.62 -3.73 3.28
C LYS A 38 5.56 -4.53 2.37
N GLU A 39 5.47 -5.86 2.37
CA GLU A 39 6.29 -6.72 1.51
C GLU A 39 6.06 -6.40 0.03
N TYR A 40 4.81 -6.17 -0.37
CA TYR A 40 4.48 -5.76 -1.73
C TYR A 40 5.09 -4.40 -2.10
N MET A 41 4.97 -3.41 -1.23
CA MET A 41 5.59 -2.08 -1.43
C MET A 41 7.12 -2.17 -1.48
N ALA A 42 7.74 -2.95 -0.60
CA ALA A 42 9.18 -3.20 -0.59
C ALA A 42 9.66 -3.86 -1.91
N SER A 43 8.90 -4.83 -2.42
CA SER A 43 9.20 -5.50 -3.70
C SER A 43 9.19 -4.54 -4.91
N ARG A 44 8.54 -3.38 -4.78
CA ARG A 44 8.47 -2.33 -5.80
C ARG A 44 9.50 -1.20 -5.59
N GLY A 45 10.40 -1.37 -4.62
CA GLY A 45 11.45 -0.40 -4.31
C GLY A 45 10.99 0.77 -3.44
N ILE A 46 9.81 0.67 -2.81
CA ILE A 46 9.35 1.66 -1.82
C ILE A 46 9.92 1.28 -0.46
N GLU A 47 10.66 2.20 0.16
CA GLU A 47 11.17 1.99 1.52
C GLU A 47 10.01 1.93 2.52
N VAL A 48 9.92 0.82 3.24
CA VAL A 48 8.92 0.60 4.28
C VAL A 48 9.58 0.06 5.53
N ASN A 49 9.09 0.48 6.69
CA ASN A 49 9.49 -0.11 7.96
C ASN A 49 8.81 -1.48 8.09
N LEU A 50 9.57 -2.58 8.11
CA LEU A 50 9.03 -3.95 8.19
C LEU A 50 8.65 -4.35 9.61
#